data_AF-A0A2V5SJ46-F1
#
_entry.id   AF-A0A2V5SJ46-F1
#
_cell.length_a   1.000
_cell.length_b   1.000
_cell.length_c   1.000
_cell.angle_alpha   90.00
_cell.angle_beta   90.00
_cell.angle_gamma   90.00
#
_symmetry.space_group_name_H-M   'P 1'
#
loop_
_entity.id
_entity.type
_entity.pdbx_description
1 polymer ?
#
loop_
_entity_poly.entity_id
_entity_poly.type
_entity_poly.pdbx_seq_one_letter_code
_entity_poly.pdbx_strand_id
1 'polypeptide(L)' 'MARVFVSSVVDAPAEKVWAMIRRFDAVADWLPFVKSSPIEDGGDPTRVGCVRVLTQTDGEVFR' A
#
# COMPACT_ATOMS: atom_id res chain seq x y z
N MET A 1 6.14 -18.56 15.46
CA MET A 1 5.54 -17.47 14.66
C MET A 1 5.62 -17.88 13.21
N ALA A 2 4.51 -17.82 12.46
CA ALA A 2 4.51 -18.23 11.05
C ALA A 2 5.30 -17.21 10.20
N ARG A 3 6.10 -17.69 9.24
CA ARG A 3 6.80 -16.86 8.24
C ARG A 3 6.45 -17.38 6.86
N VAL A 4 5.95 -16.49 6.01
CA VAL A 4 5.62 -16.77 4.61
C VAL A 4 6.50 -15.91 3.71
N PHE A 5 6.96 -16.48 2.60
CA PHE A 5 7.72 -15.77 1.56
C PHE A 5 7.07 -16.04 0.20
N VAL A 6 6.81 -14.97 -0.54
CA VAL A 6 6.24 -14.99 -1.90
C VAL A 6 7.00 -14.00 -2.77
N SER A 7 7.16 -14.32 -4.05
CA SER A 7 7.91 -13.52 -5.02
C SER A 7 7.28 -13.61 -6.40
N SER A 8 7.36 -12.52 -7.17
CA SER A 8 6.96 -12.47 -8.58
C SER A 8 7.90 -11.52 -9.33
N VAL A 9 7.96 -11.66 -10.66
CA VAL A 9 8.73 -10.77 -11.54
C VAL A 9 7.78 -9.72 -12.11
N VAL A 10 8.18 -8.44 -12.01
CA VAL A 10 7.51 -7.32 -12.67
C VAL A 10 8.43 -6.85 -13.80
N ASP A 11 7.95 -6.88 -15.04
CA ASP A 11 8.69 -6.41 -16.21
C ASP A 11 8.70 -4.88 -16.28
N ALA A 12 9.41 -4.25 -15.34
CA ALA A 12 9.58 -2.82 -15.25
C ALA A 12 10.87 -2.46 -14.47
N PRO A 13 11.48 -1.29 -14.73
CA PRO A 13 12.60 -0.80 -13.94
C PRO A 13 12.25 -0.68 -12.45
N ALA A 14 13.17 -1.08 -11.57
CA ALA A 14 12.96 -1.06 -10.11
C ALA A 14 12.55 0.33 -9.60
N GLU A 15 13.17 1.40 -10.11
CA GLU A 15 12.83 2.78 -9.72
C GLU A 15 11.38 3.16 -10.04
N LYS A 16 10.84 2.65 -11.16
CA LYS A 16 9.45 2.90 -11.55
C LYS A 16 8.49 2.18 -10.62
N VAL A 17 8.78 0.93 -10.28
CA VAL A 17 7.99 0.14 -9.32
C VAL A 17 8.07 0.78 -7.94
N TRP A 18 9.26 1.13 -7.49
CA TRP A 18 9.50 1.73 -6.18
C TRP A 18 8.79 3.08 -6.03
N ALA A 19 8.83 3.95 -7.04
CA ALA A 19 8.11 5.23 -7.02
C ALA A 19 6.61 5.07 -6.77
N MET A 20 6.00 3.96 -7.24
CA MET A 20 4.60 3.62 -6.99
C MET A 20 4.40 3.03 -5.59
N ILE A 21 5.15 1.97 -5.23
CA ILE A 21 4.85 1.18 -4.01
C ILE A 21 5.43 1.78 -2.72
N ARG A 22 6.40 2.70 -2.79
CA ARG A 22 7.02 3.33 -1.60
C ARG A 22 6.06 4.20 -0.81
N ARG A 23 5.03 4.72 -1.48
CA ARG A 23 3.98 5.52 -0.88
C ARG A 23 3.04 4.59 -0.12
N PHE A 24 3.00 4.72 1.20
CA PHE A 24 2.20 3.82 2.04
C PHE A 24 0.69 3.92 1.75
N ASP A 25 0.22 5.03 1.22
CA ASP A 25 -1.17 5.26 0.80
C ASP A 25 -1.50 4.77 -0.63
N ALA A 26 -0.49 4.46 -1.45
CA ALA A 26 -0.68 4.15 -2.87
C ALA A 26 -1.19 2.72 -3.13
N VAL A 27 -1.46 1.93 -2.09
CA VAL A 27 -1.93 0.54 -2.27
C VAL A 27 -3.26 0.46 -3.03
N ALA A 28 -4.11 1.49 -2.94
CA ALA A 28 -5.33 1.58 -3.74
C ALA A 28 -5.06 1.71 -5.26
N ASP A 29 -3.86 2.15 -5.65
CA ASP A 29 -3.50 2.37 -7.06
C ASP A 29 -3.08 1.07 -7.77
N TRP A 30 -2.68 0.04 -7.02
CA TRP A 30 -2.11 -1.19 -7.60
C TRP A 30 -2.66 -2.50 -7.02
N LEU A 31 -3.36 -2.47 -5.88
CA LEU A 31 -3.96 -3.64 -5.26
C LEU A 31 -5.48 -3.68 -5.50
N PRO A 32 -6.00 -4.56 -6.39
CA PRO A 32 -7.37 -4.45 -6.92
C PRO A 32 -8.51 -4.47 -5.91
N PHE A 33 -8.31 -5.06 -4.72
CA PHE A 33 -9.34 -5.18 -3.69
C PHE A 33 -9.32 -4.05 -2.66
N VAL A 34 -8.43 -3.07 -2.80
CA VAL A 34 -8.38 -1.90 -1.94
C VAL A 34 -9.07 -0.72 -2.63
N LYS A 35 -10.13 -0.20 -1.99
CA LYS A 35 -10.92 0.95 -2.46
C LYS A 35 -10.28 2.29 -2.11
N SER A 36 -9.71 2.41 -0.90
CA SER A 36 -9.03 3.63 -0.46
C SER A 36 -8.02 3.34 0.65
N SER A 37 -7.01 4.20 0.77
CA SER A 37 -5.91 4.03 1.73
C SER A 37 -5.32 5.35 2.27
N PRO A 38 -6.12 6.35 2.71
CA PRO A 38 -5.57 7.62 3.18
C PRO A 38 -4.69 7.48 4.42
N ILE A 39 -3.67 8.34 4.52
CA ILE A 39 -2.93 8.55 5.77
C ILE A 39 -3.83 9.33 6.74
N GLU A 40 -3.93 8.88 7.99
CA GLU A 40 -4.89 9.41 8.97
C GLU A 40 -4.72 10.90 9.28
N ASP A 41 -3.47 11.35 9.36
CA ASP A 41 -3.11 12.74 9.65
C ASP A 41 -2.92 13.58 8.38
N GLY A 42 -3.15 12.99 7.20
CA GLY A 42 -2.88 13.62 5.90
C GLY A 42 -1.41 13.94 5.64
N GLY A 43 -0.49 13.40 6.46
CA GLY A 43 0.94 13.64 6.37
C GLY A 43 1.61 12.92 5.20
N ASP A 44 2.94 13.05 5.13
CA ASP A 44 3.76 12.43 4.09
C ASP A 44 3.64 10.88 4.15
N PRO A 45 3.10 10.22 3.11
CA PRO A 45 2.92 8.76 3.09
C PRO A 45 4.22 7.98 3.01
N THR A 46 5.37 8.64 2.91
CA THR A 46 6.71 8.03 2.94
C THR A 46 7.41 8.18 4.29
N ARG A 47 6.83 8.94 5.23
CA ARG A 47 7.37 9.10 6.58
C ARG A 47 7.17 7.83 7.41
N VAL A 48 8.25 7.35 8.02
CA VAL A 48 8.20 6.25 8.99
C VAL A 48 7.29 6.64 10.17
N GLY A 49 6.37 5.73 10.52
CA GLY A 49 5.45 5.92 11.65
C GLY A 49 4.07 6.48 11.28
N CYS A 50 3.79 6.73 10.00
CA CYS A 50 2.43 7.07 9.57
C CYS A 50 1.46 5.88 9.76
N VAL A 51 0.19 6.20 10.02
CA VAL A 51 -0.93 5.26 10.09
C VAL A 51 -1.84 5.51 8.90
N ARG A 52 -2.41 4.45 8.33
CA ARG A 52 -3.36 4.53 7.20
C ARG A 52 -4.67 3.84 7.55
N VAL A 53 -5.76 4.34 7.00
CA VAL A 53 -7.05 3.62 7.01
C VAL A 53 -7.23 2.93 5.67
N LEU A 54 -7.39 1.62 5.65
CA LEU A 54 -7.67 0.85 4.45
C LEU A 54 -9.15 0.52 4.37
N THR A 55 -9.79 0.84 3.27
CA THR A 55 -11.15 0.37 2.96
C THR A 55 -11.07 -0.60 1.80
N GLN A 56 -11.61 -1.81 1.98
CA GLN A 56 -11.71 -2.80 0.91
C GLN A 56 -12.92 -2.54 0.02
N THR A 57 -12.96 -3.19 -1.13
CA THR A 57 -14.09 -3.10 -2.07
C THR A 57 -15.41 -3.64 -1.51
N ASP A 58 -15.36 -4.53 -0.52
CA ASP A 58 -16.53 -5.04 0.21
C ASP A 58 -17.00 -4.11 1.35
N GLY A 59 -16.28 -3.01 1.59
CA GLY A 59 -16.59 -2.03 2.63
C GLY A 59 -15.94 -2.30 3.99
N GLU A 60 -15.20 -3.40 4.16
CA GLU A 60 -14.44 -3.64 5.40
C GLU A 60 -13.33 -2.59 5.58
N VAL A 61 -13.09 -2.18 6.83
CA VAL A 61 -12.13 -1.12 7.17
C VAL A 61 -11.07 -1.66 8.14
N PHE A 62 -9.79 -1.45 7.79
CA PHE A 62 -8.62 -1.78 8.62
C PHE A 62 -7.85 -0.52 9.00
N ARG A 63 -7.24 -0.54 10.18
CA ARG A 63 -6.42 0.54 10.74
C ARG A 63 -5.12 -0.02 11.30
#